data_AF-A0AAD5XZN2-F1
#
_entry.id   AF-A0AAD5XZN2-F1
#
_cell.length_a   1.000
_cell.length_b   1.000
_cell.length_c   1.000
_cell.angle_alpha   90.00
_cell.angle_beta   90.00
_cell.angle_gamma   90.00
#
_symmetry.space_group_name_H-M   'P 1'
#
loop_
_entity.id
_entity.type
_entity.pdbx_description
1 polymer ?
#
loop_
_entity_poly.entity_id
_entity_poly.type
_entity_poly.pdbx_seq_one_letter_code
_entity_poly.pdbx_strand_id
1 'polypeptide(L)'
;MAATVTESQQPYASAAVRISFIKIIENNDINGLLDAYTHNPSPADIGRSFKYICELGREDLFKIVVEKSIDVISNWDLEWGYKLASEGGFKNLTDALDPYQQRIGDHHKGWAMKLAYEKDHIDLVKDQLQKYGGQINAQTKGWLVKRAAEKGDFSFLTILSQYKEEISAHDAGWALKLSSELGFVDVVKSLLVDYNERITPHDKGWAVRFALEKNHSETAVLIHKNIGASGTNDYNQWAKKQDVLIA
;
A
#
# COMPACT_ATOMS: atom_id res chain seq x y z
N MET A 1 -22.81 17.36 59.11
CA MET A 1 -22.32 16.40 58.11
C MET A 1 -22.93 16.75 56.77
N ALA A 2 -22.13 17.33 55.87
CA ALA A 2 -22.42 17.38 54.45
C ALA A 2 -21.07 17.65 53.77
N ALA A 3 -20.38 16.57 53.41
CA ALA A 3 -19.22 16.64 52.54
C ALA A 3 -19.75 16.72 51.12
N THR A 4 -19.51 17.84 50.45
CA THR A 4 -19.71 17.99 49.02
C THR A 4 -18.37 18.04 48.30
N VAL A 5 -18.38 17.41 47.13
CA VAL A 5 -17.47 17.58 45.99
C VAL A 5 -16.12 16.83 46.07
N THR A 6 -15.98 15.80 45.23
CA THR A 6 -15.18 15.91 43.99
C THR A 6 -15.39 14.64 43.15
N GLU A 7 -16.42 14.68 42.30
CA GLU A 7 -16.49 13.84 41.12
C GLU A 7 -15.37 14.24 40.16
N SER A 8 -14.66 13.23 39.67
CA SER A 8 -13.51 13.28 38.78
C SER A 8 -13.77 14.09 37.49
N GLN A 9 -13.20 15.30 37.42
CA GLN A 9 -12.98 15.98 36.15
C GLN A 9 -11.73 15.42 35.45
N GLN A 10 -11.93 14.47 34.56
CA GLN A 10 -10.98 14.20 33.47
C GLN A 10 -11.29 15.18 32.34
N PRO A 11 -10.35 16.05 31.89
CA PRO A 11 -10.69 17.12 30.97
C PRO A 11 -10.73 16.62 29.53
N TYR A 12 -11.93 16.51 28.98
CA TYR A 12 -12.10 16.67 27.54
C TYR A 12 -11.68 18.11 27.20
N ALA A 13 -10.55 18.29 26.50
CA ALA A 13 -10.13 19.60 26.00
C ALA A 13 -11.29 20.28 25.26
N SER A 14 -11.54 21.56 25.57
CA SER A 14 -12.67 22.30 25.01
C SER A 14 -12.61 22.33 23.48
N ALA A 15 -13.77 22.31 22.81
CA ALA A 15 -13.85 22.35 21.34
C ALA A 15 -13.04 23.52 20.74
N ALA A 16 -12.90 24.62 21.47
CA ALA A 16 -12.10 25.78 21.08
C ALA A 16 -10.60 25.47 20.91
N VAL A 17 -10.00 24.66 21.80
CA VAL A 17 -8.59 24.26 21.70
C VAL A 17 -8.39 23.39 20.45
N ARG A 18 -9.32 22.48 20.17
CA ARG A 18 -9.26 21.64 18.96
C ARG A 18 -9.36 22.46 17.68
N ILE A 19 -10.28 23.43 17.64
CA ILE A 19 -10.41 24.35 16.50
C ILE A 19 -9.14 25.17 16.30
N SER A 20 -8.45 25.56 17.38
CA SER A 20 -7.17 26.26 17.31
C SER A 20 -6.09 25.41 16.62
N PHE A 21 -5.89 24.16 17.06
CA PHE A 21 -4.92 23.25 16.44
C PHE A 21 -5.20 23.02 14.95
N ILE A 22 -6.46 22.84 14.55
CA ILE A 22 -6.83 22.67 13.14
C ILE A 22 -6.36 23.86 12.31
N LYS A 23 -6.70 25.09 12.73
CA LYS A 23 -6.30 26.31 12.01
C LYS A 23 -4.79 26.49 11.96
N ILE A 24 -4.09 26.20 13.05
CA ILE A 24 -2.62 26.24 13.13
C ILE A 24 -2.03 25.33 12.04
N ILE A 25 -2.54 24.09 11.95
CA ILE A 25 -2.02 23.07 11.01
C ILE A 25 -2.38 23.41 9.55
N GLU A 26 -3.61 23.84 9.30
CA GLU A 26 -4.06 24.27 7.96
C GLU A 26 -3.18 25.40 7.41
N ASN A 27 -2.87 26.38 8.26
CA ASN A 27 -2.04 27.54 7.92
C ASN A 27 -0.53 27.29 7.97
N ASN A 28 -0.09 26.07 8.33
CA ASN A 28 1.32 25.75 8.58
C ASN A 28 2.00 26.71 9.58
N ASP A 29 1.27 27.12 10.63
CA ASP A 29 1.70 28.13 11.59
C ASP A 29 2.62 27.52 12.68
N ILE A 30 3.92 27.60 12.44
CA ILE A 30 4.95 27.11 13.37
C ILE A 30 4.86 27.80 14.74
N ASN A 31 4.67 29.13 14.75
CA ASN A 31 4.65 29.89 16.01
C ASN A 31 3.38 29.59 16.81
N GLY A 32 2.24 29.49 16.14
CA GLY A 32 0.98 29.07 16.76
C GLY A 32 1.07 27.67 17.36
N LEU A 33 1.75 26.73 16.70
CA LEU A 33 1.98 25.39 17.26
C LEU A 33 2.86 25.45 18.50
N LEU A 34 3.96 26.21 18.47
CA LEU A 34 4.86 26.37 19.62
C LEU A 34 4.15 27.04 20.81
N ASP A 35 3.31 28.05 20.56
CA ASP A 35 2.47 28.67 21.58
C ASP A 35 1.47 27.68 22.18
N ALA A 36 0.82 26.86 21.34
CA ALA A 36 -0.09 25.82 21.80
C ALA A 36 0.60 24.81 22.73
N TYR A 37 1.88 24.49 22.50
CA TYR A 37 2.66 23.63 23.40
C TYR A 37 2.90 24.24 24.78
N THR A 38 2.91 25.57 24.93
CA THR A 38 3.06 26.22 26.25
C THR A 38 1.86 25.96 27.17
N HIS A 39 0.72 25.57 26.59
CA HIS A 39 -0.52 25.24 27.29
C HIS A 39 -0.63 23.75 27.65
N ASN A 40 0.46 22.99 27.52
CA ASN A 40 0.58 21.58 27.86
C ASN A 40 -0.56 20.71 27.27
N PRO A 41 -0.62 20.57 25.93
CA PRO A 41 -1.69 19.85 25.26
C PRO A 41 -1.76 18.39 25.73
N SER A 42 -2.98 17.84 25.81
CA SER A 42 -3.15 16.45 26.21
C SER A 42 -2.55 15.50 25.17
N PRO A 43 -2.11 14.28 25.56
CA PRO A 43 -1.66 13.26 24.59
C PRO A 43 -2.68 12.98 23.48
N ALA A 44 -3.98 13.08 23.79
CA ALA A 44 -5.04 12.89 22.80
C ALA A 44 -5.11 14.03 21.77
N ASP A 45 -4.80 15.27 22.17
CA ASP A 45 -4.76 16.42 21.25
C ASP A 45 -3.48 16.40 20.41
N ILE A 46 -2.36 15.98 21.01
CA ILE A 46 -1.10 15.70 20.28
C ILE A 46 -1.33 14.60 19.23
N GLY A 47 -1.95 13.47 19.60
CA GLY A 47 -2.23 12.38 18.66
C GLY A 47 -3.13 12.80 17.49
N ARG A 48 -4.15 13.63 17.75
CA ARG A 48 -5.01 14.19 16.69
C ARG A 48 -4.27 15.16 15.78
N SER A 49 -3.51 16.10 16.34
CA SER A 49 -2.73 17.07 15.57
C SER A 49 -1.66 16.37 14.73
N PHE A 50 -0.95 15.39 15.30
CA PHE A 50 0.02 14.56 14.59
C PHE A 50 -0.59 13.91 13.33
N LYS A 51 -1.74 13.24 13.46
CA LYS A 51 -2.43 12.62 12.31
C LYS A 51 -2.82 13.66 11.26
N TYR A 52 -3.35 14.81 11.66
CA TYR A 52 -3.77 15.84 10.73
C TYR A 52 -2.59 16.51 10.01
N ILE A 53 -1.46 16.68 10.71
CA ILE A 53 -0.18 17.08 10.13
C ILE A 53 0.28 16.08 9.06
N CYS A 54 0.17 14.77 9.33
CA CYS A 54 0.49 13.72 8.36
C CYS A 54 -0.44 13.73 7.14
N GLU A 55 -1.73 13.96 7.35
CA GLU A 55 -2.73 14.05 6.28
C GLU A 55 -2.43 15.22 5.32
N LEU A 56 -1.99 16.35 5.86
CA LEU A 56 -1.69 17.56 5.07
C LEU A 56 -0.21 17.68 4.65
N GLY A 57 0.65 16.72 5.02
CA GLY A 57 2.07 16.73 4.68
C GLY A 57 2.86 17.91 5.24
N ARG A 58 2.49 18.41 6.43
CA ARG A 58 3.13 19.61 7.03
C ARG A 58 4.47 19.25 7.68
N GLU A 59 5.53 19.19 6.88
CA GLU A 59 6.87 18.75 7.32
C GLU A 59 7.42 19.51 8.54
N ASP A 60 7.33 20.84 8.54
CA ASP A 60 7.90 21.64 9.63
C ASP A 60 7.17 21.40 10.95
N LEU A 61 5.84 21.35 10.91
CA LEU A 61 5.02 21.02 12.08
C LEU A 61 5.26 19.58 12.53
N PHE A 62 5.40 18.66 11.58
CA PHE A 62 5.69 17.26 11.85
C PHE A 62 6.97 17.09 12.65
N LYS A 63 8.06 17.76 12.23
CA LYS A 63 9.36 17.72 12.94
C LYS A 63 9.20 18.18 14.39
N ILE A 64 8.49 19.28 14.61
CA ILE A 64 8.23 19.82 15.96
C ILE A 64 7.47 18.82 16.82
N VAL A 65 6.39 18.23 16.30
CA VAL A 65 5.55 17.28 17.04
C VAL A 65 6.32 15.99 17.37
N VAL A 66 7.10 15.46 16.42
CA VAL A 66 7.94 14.27 16.68
C VAL A 66 9.02 14.57 17.71
N GLU A 67 9.77 15.68 17.56
CA GLU A 67 10.82 16.04 18.50
C GLU A 67 10.30 16.23 19.93
N LYS A 68 9.14 16.88 20.09
CA LYS A 68 8.60 17.22 21.42
C LYS A 68 7.75 16.14 22.05
N SER A 69 7.18 15.22 21.27
CA SER A 69 6.05 14.43 21.75
C SER A 69 5.95 13.01 21.22
N ILE A 70 6.98 12.50 20.54
CA ILE A 70 6.95 11.11 20.03
C ILE A 70 6.70 10.05 21.11
N ASP A 71 7.16 10.30 22.35
CA ASP A 71 7.00 9.37 23.48
C ASP A 71 5.56 9.31 24.02
N VAL A 72 4.77 10.38 23.82
CA VAL A 72 3.37 10.45 24.27
C VAL A 72 2.37 10.15 23.15
N ILE A 73 2.81 10.15 21.89
CA ILE A 73 2.00 9.69 20.76
C ILE A 73 1.75 8.20 20.94
N SER A 74 0.48 7.78 20.91
CA SER A 74 0.13 6.36 21.01
C SER A 74 0.59 5.58 19.78
N ASN A 75 0.79 4.26 19.89
CA ASN A 75 1.09 3.44 18.72
C ASN A 75 -0.02 3.52 17.66
N TRP A 76 -1.28 3.59 18.10
CA TRP A 76 -2.42 3.79 17.21
C TRP A 76 -2.32 5.09 16.40
N ASP A 77 -1.98 6.20 17.06
CA ASP A 77 -1.82 7.48 16.37
C ASP A 77 -0.59 7.50 15.45
N LEU A 78 0.49 6.83 15.85
CA LEU A 78 1.70 6.66 15.03
C LEU A 78 1.41 5.85 13.76
N GLU A 79 0.75 4.70 13.90
CA GLU A 79 0.34 3.83 12.80
C GLU A 79 -0.59 4.55 11.83
N TRP A 80 -1.56 5.29 12.36
CA TRP A 80 -2.49 6.06 11.54
C TRP A 80 -1.83 7.25 10.86
N GLY A 81 -0.91 7.94 11.53
CA GLY A 81 -0.12 9.02 10.92
C GLY A 81 0.80 8.50 9.83
N TYR A 82 1.44 7.34 10.00
CA TYR A 82 2.24 6.70 8.95
C TYR A 82 1.40 6.33 7.73
N LYS A 83 0.19 5.80 7.96
CA LYS A 83 -0.79 5.52 6.91
C LYS A 83 -1.14 6.80 6.14
N LEU A 84 -1.50 7.89 6.83
CA LEU A 84 -1.87 9.16 6.19
C LEU A 84 -0.72 9.79 5.42
N ALA A 85 0.50 9.77 5.99
CA ALA A 85 1.70 10.24 5.30
C ALA A 85 1.98 9.43 4.02
N SER A 86 1.78 8.10 4.08
CA SER A 86 1.96 7.22 2.92
C SER A 86 0.88 7.45 1.86
N GLU A 87 -0.38 7.60 2.27
CA GLU A 87 -1.50 7.89 1.37
C GLU A 87 -1.32 9.22 0.63
N GLY A 88 -0.74 10.24 1.27
CA GLY A 88 -0.40 11.52 0.65
C GLY A 88 0.94 11.55 -0.08
N GLY A 89 1.71 10.45 -0.08
CA GLY A 89 3.00 10.37 -0.77
C GLY A 89 4.11 11.18 -0.09
N PHE A 90 3.95 11.55 1.18
CA PHE A 90 4.87 12.41 1.92
C PHE A 90 6.08 11.63 2.42
N LYS A 91 7.00 11.32 1.51
CA LYS A 91 8.21 10.52 1.77
C LYS A 91 9.07 11.08 2.90
N ASN A 92 9.22 12.40 2.96
CA ASN A 92 9.90 13.12 4.05
C ASN A 92 9.34 12.76 5.44
N LEU A 93 8.01 12.68 5.58
CA LEU A 93 7.36 12.29 6.84
C LEU A 93 7.56 10.80 7.11
N THR A 94 7.39 9.93 6.11
CA THR A 94 7.59 8.48 6.31
C THR A 94 9.03 8.14 6.69
N ASP A 95 10.01 8.81 6.06
CA ASP A 95 11.44 8.65 6.38
C ASP A 95 11.74 9.15 7.79
N ALA A 96 11.13 10.27 8.22
CA ALA A 96 11.29 10.77 9.58
C ALA A 96 10.69 9.83 10.66
N LEU A 97 9.81 8.90 10.26
CA LEU A 97 9.27 7.85 11.13
C LEU A 97 10.11 6.56 11.15
N ASP A 98 11.15 6.45 10.31
CA ASP A 98 12.03 5.28 10.24
C ASP A 98 12.60 4.84 11.62
N PRO A 99 13.05 5.76 12.51
CA PRO A 99 13.54 5.38 13.84
C PRO A 99 12.49 4.73 14.76
N TYR A 100 11.20 4.80 14.39
CA TYR A 100 10.07 4.36 15.20
C TYR A 100 9.29 3.21 14.55
N GLN A 101 9.81 2.59 13.49
CA GLN A 101 9.11 1.55 12.70
C GLN A 101 8.76 0.29 13.50
N GLN A 102 9.48 -0.01 14.56
CA GLN A 102 9.18 -1.09 15.51
C GLN A 102 7.85 -0.89 16.25
N ARG A 103 7.38 0.37 16.33
CA ARG A 103 6.09 0.73 16.93
C ARG A 103 4.92 0.66 15.93
N ILE A 104 5.22 0.40 14.66
CA ILE A 104 4.25 0.29 13.57
C ILE A 104 4.12 -1.18 13.18
N GLY A 105 2.93 -1.76 13.39
CA GLY A 105 2.65 -3.15 13.03
C GLY A 105 2.82 -3.43 11.53
N ASP A 106 3.22 -4.65 11.20
CA ASP A 106 3.35 -5.15 9.82
C ASP A 106 2.07 -4.99 8.99
N HIS A 107 0.91 -5.26 9.60
CA HIS A 107 -0.40 -5.04 9.01
C HIS A 107 -0.61 -3.58 8.59
N HIS A 108 -0.23 -2.62 9.44
CA HIS A 108 -0.37 -1.19 9.16
C HIS A 108 0.64 -0.71 8.11
N LYS A 109 1.88 -1.22 8.11
CA LYS A 109 2.84 -0.98 7.03
C LYS A 109 2.29 -1.46 5.70
N GLY A 110 1.73 -2.67 5.67
CA GLY A 110 1.15 -3.24 4.46
C GLY A 110 -0.06 -2.45 3.97
N TRP A 111 -0.93 -1.98 4.86
CA TRP A 111 -2.05 -1.12 4.47
C TRP A 111 -1.58 0.24 3.94
N ALA A 112 -0.63 0.88 4.60
CA ALA A 112 -0.05 2.14 4.16
C ALA A 112 0.54 2.03 2.74
N MET A 113 1.29 0.96 2.45
CA MET A 113 1.81 0.67 1.12
C MET A 113 0.70 0.52 0.07
N LYS A 114 -0.38 -0.20 0.38
CA LYS A 114 -1.51 -0.37 -0.55
C LYS A 114 -2.13 0.97 -0.92
N LEU A 115 -2.38 1.84 0.06
CA LEU A 115 -2.96 3.16 -0.19
C LEU A 115 -2.03 4.06 -1.00
N ALA A 116 -0.75 4.12 -0.65
CA ALA A 116 0.25 4.85 -1.42
C ALA A 116 0.29 4.37 -2.88
N TYR A 117 0.22 3.05 -3.11
CA TYR A 117 0.19 2.48 -4.45
C TYR A 117 -1.10 2.82 -5.23
N GLU A 118 -2.25 2.82 -4.56
CA GLU A 118 -3.52 3.23 -5.19
C GLU A 118 -3.52 4.70 -5.60
N LYS A 119 -2.85 5.56 -4.82
CA LYS A 119 -2.68 7.00 -5.09
C LYS A 119 -1.52 7.32 -6.05
N ASP A 120 -0.95 6.31 -6.70
CA ASP A 120 0.16 6.44 -7.65
C ASP A 120 1.46 7.01 -7.04
N HIS A 121 1.64 6.88 -5.73
CA HIS A 121 2.91 7.18 -5.05
C HIS A 121 3.89 6.00 -5.18
N ILE A 122 4.12 5.55 -6.41
CA ILE A 122 4.85 4.31 -6.72
C ILE A 122 6.28 4.35 -6.18
N ASP A 123 7.00 5.46 -6.34
CA ASP A 123 8.39 5.59 -5.86
C ASP A 123 8.48 5.48 -4.33
N LEU A 124 7.49 6.01 -3.60
CA LEU A 124 7.41 5.80 -2.16
C LEU A 124 7.22 4.32 -1.83
N VAL A 125 6.33 3.62 -2.54
CA VAL A 125 6.09 2.19 -2.29
C VAL A 125 7.34 1.36 -2.62
N LYS A 126 8.06 1.70 -3.69
CA LYS A 126 9.35 1.06 -4.05
C LYS A 126 10.36 1.21 -2.92
N ASP A 127 10.55 2.41 -2.41
CA ASP A 127 11.45 2.69 -1.29
C ASP A 127 11.04 1.95 -0.02
N GLN A 128 9.75 1.97 0.33
CA GLN A 128 9.23 1.25 1.49
C GLN A 128 9.42 -0.27 1.34
N LEU A 129 9.24 -0.82 0.14
CA LEU A 129 9.43 -2.24 -0.14
C LEU A 129 10.91 -2.63 -0.03
N GLN A 130 11.83 -1.79 -0.51
CA GLN A 130 13.27 -2.02 -0.33
C GLN A 130 13.70 -1.97 1.14
N LYS A 131 13.18 -1.02 1.93
CA LYS A 131 13.51 -0.87 3.36
C LYS A 131 12.90 -1.98 4.23
N TYR A 132 11.62 -2.29 3.98
CA TYR A 132 10.80 -3.06 4.90
C TYR A 132 10.13 -4.28 4.28
N GLY A 133 10.43 -4.64 3.04
CA GLY A 133 9.73 -5.70 2.32
C GLY A 133 9.73 -7.05 3.03
N GLY A 134 10.80 -7.40 3.76
CA GLY A 134 10.84 -8.61 4.60
C GLY A 134 9.91 -8.60 5.81
N GLN A 135 9.40 -7.42 6.21
CA GLN A 135 8.43 -7.25 7.30
C GLN A 135 6.98 -7.21 6.78
N ILE A 136 6.78 -7.18 5.46
CA ILE A 136 5.44 -7.11 4.87
C ILE A 136 4.86 -8.50 4.69
N ASN A 137 3.61 -8.72 5.11
CA ASN A 137 2.98 -10.02 4.98
C ASN A 137 2.66 -10.42 3.53
N ALA A 138 2.53 -11.73 3.30
CA ALA A 138 2.22 -12.32 2.00
C ALA A 138 0.92 -11.78 1.39
N GLN A 139 -0.10 -11.50 2.22
CA GLN A 139 -1.37 -10.94 1.73
C GLN A 139 -1.19 -9.56 1.09
N THR A 140 -0.29 -8.74 1.63
CA THR A 140 0.03 -7.43 1.05
C THR A 140 0.81 -7.58 -0.24
N LYS A 141 1.80 -8.47 -0.29
CA LYS A 141 2.56 -8.75 -1.52
C LYS A 141 1.67 -9.31 -2.63
N GLY A 142 0.78 -10.24 -2.30
CA GLY A 142 -0.22 -10.80 -3.20
C GLY A 142 -1.22 -9.75 -3.71
N TRP A 143 -1.60 -8.78 -2.87
CA TRP A 143 -2.39 -7.64 -3.34
C TRP A 143 -1.61 -6.74 -4.30
N LEU A 144 -0.36 -6.42 -3.96
CA LEU A 144 0.50 -5.54 -4.76
C LEU A 144 0.81 -6.13 -6.14
N VAL A 145 1.11 -7.43 -6.26
CA VAL A 145 1.36 -8.08 -7.55
C VAL A 145 0.14 -8.03 -8.47
N LYS A 146 -1.07 -8.22 -7.92
CA LYS A 146 -2.32 -8.12 -8.69
C LYS A 146 -2.56 -6.70 -9.18
N ARG A 147 -2.38 -5.71 -8.30
CA ARG A 147 -2.60 -4.31 -8.66
C ARG A 147 -1.55 -3.79 -9.64
N ALA A 148 -0.29 -4.21 -9.50
CA ALA A 148 0.76 -3.89 -10.47
C ALA A 148 0.47 -4.49 -11.84
N ALA A 149 -0.02 -5.74 -11.88
CA ALA A 149 -0.42 -6.36 -13.12
C ALA A 149 -1.63 -5.67 -13.79
N GLU A 150 -2.60 -5.21 -12.99
CA GLU A 150 -3.74 -4.42 -13.46
C GLU A 150 -3.35 -3.03 -13.98
N LYS A 151 -2.32 -2.40 -13.42
CA LYS A 151 -1.82 -1.09 -13.87
C LYS A 151 -0.77 -1.18 -15.00
N GLY A 152 -0.31 -2.37 -15.35
CA GLY A 152 0.78 -2.54 -16.32
C GLY A 152 2.15 -2.15 -15.77
N ASP A 153 2.33 -2.09 -14.45
CA ASP A 153 3.57 -1.60 -13.82
C ASP A 153 4.66 -2.67 -13.76
N PHE A 154 5.29 -2.90 -14.91
CA PHE A 154 6.44 -3.80 -15.05
C PHE A 154 7.61 -3.42 -14.12
N SER A 155 7.84 -2.12 -13.93
CA SER A 155 8.95 -1.62 -13.11
C SER A 155 8.80 -2.04 -11.64
N PHE A 156 7.56 -2.01 -11.14
CA PHE A 156 7.26 -2.40 -9.77
C PHE A 156 7.25 -3.93 -9.59
N LEU A 157 6.76 -4.68 -10.58
CA LEU A 157 6.85 -6.14 -10.58
C LEU A 157 8.31 -6.65 -10.53
N THR A 158 9.22 -5.95 -11.21
CA THR A 158 10.66 -6.26 -11.14
C THR A 158 11.18 -6.19 -9.70
N ILE A 159 10.68 -5.27 -8.87
CA ILE A 159 11.06 -5.18 -7.46
C ILE A 159 10.37 -6.27 -6.63
N LEU A 160 9.08 -6.53 -6.87
CA LEU A 160 8.34 -7.61 -6.20
C LEU A 160 8.91 -9.00 -6.47
N SER A 161 9.62 -9.21 -7.59
CA SER A 161 10.28 -10.48 -7.92
C SER A 161 11.26 -10.97 -6.83
N GLN A 162 11.83 -10.05 -6.05
CA GLN A 162 12.71 -10.37 -4.92
C GLN A 162 11.97 -11.13 -3.81
N TYR A 163 10.64 -11.00 -3.76
CA TYR A 163 9.76 -11.64 -2.77
C TYR A 163 8.86 -12.70 -3.42
N LYS A 164 9.24 -13.21 -4.59
CA LYS A 164 8.39 -14.12 -5.37
C LYS A 164 7.97 -15.36 -4.60
N GLU A 165 8.79 -15.89 -3.70
CA GLU A 165 8.47 -17.09 -2.90
C GLU A 165 7.34 -16.84 -1.88
N GLU A 166 7.11 -15.57 -1.49
CA GLU A 166 6.06 -15.18 -0.56
C GLU A 166 4.72 -14.89 -1.28
N ILE A 167 4.74 -14.78 -2.60
CA ILE A 167 3.56 -14.57 -3.42
C ILE A 167 2.96 -15.92 -3.80
N SER A 168 1.68 -16.11 -3.47
CA SER A 168 0.98 -17.36 -3.70
C SER A 168 0.76 -17.62 -5.21
N ALA A 169 0.68 -18.90 -5.59
CA ALA A 169 0.30 -19.31 -6.94
C ALA A 169 -1.05 -18.71 -7.37
N HIS A 170 -1.98 -18.58 -6.42
CA HIS A 170 -3.30 -17.98 -6.65
C HIS A 170 -3.19 -16.50 -7.02
N ASP A 171 -2.41 -15.71 -6.27
CA ASP A 171 -2.22 -14.29 -6.55
C ASP A 171 -1.47 -14.06 -7.86
N ALA A 172 -0.42 -14.85 -8.14
CA ALA A 172 0.31 -14.80 -9.40
C ALA A 172 -0.58 -15.19 -10.60
N GLY A 173 -1.41 -16.22 -10.46
CA GLY A 173 -2.39 -16.62 -11.48
C GLY A 173 -3.46 -15.55 -11.71
N TRP A 174 -3.91 -14.87 -10.65
CA TRP A 174 -4.82 -13.73 -10.78
C TRP A 174 -4.16 -12.55 -11.50
N ALA A 175 -2.92 -12.19 -11.12
CA ALA A 175 -2.15 -11.15 -11.77
C ALA A 175 -1.96 -11.45 -13.27
N LEU A 176 -1.69 -12.71 -13.63
CA LEU A 176 -1.58 -13.14 -15.02
C LEU A 176 -2.89 -12.92 -15.78
N LYS A 177 -4.03 -13.30 -15.19
CA LYS A 177 -5.35 -13.09 -15.83
C LYS A 177 -5.65 -11.61 -16.08
N LEU A 178 -5.44 -10.74 -15.09
CA LEU A 178 -5.67 -9.29 -15.21
C LEU A 178 -4.80 -8.66 -16.31
N SER A 179 -3.50 -8.89 -16.26
CA SER A 179 -2.57 -8.34 -17.26
C SER A 179 -2.81 -8.90 -18.67
N SER A 180 -3.34 -10.12 -18.77
CA SER A 180 -3.71 -10.74 -20.04
C SER A 180 -4.96 -10.12 -20.64
N GLU A 181 -5.98 -9.88 -19.83
CA GLU A 181 -7.19 -9.17 -20.24
C GLU A 181 -6.88 -7.75 -20.74
N LEU A 182 -5.89 -7.08 -20.14
CA LEU A 182 -5.49 -5.72 -20.49
C LEU A 182 -4.39 -5.65 -21.57
N GLY A 183 -3.86 -6.80 -22.00
CA GLY A 183 -2.86 -6.87 -23.07
C GLY A 183 -1.46 -6.37 -22.67
N PHE A 184 -1.12 -6.33 -21.39
CA PHE A 184 0.20 -5.91 -20.92
C PHE A 184 1.25 -7.01 -21.11
N VAL A 185 1.74 -7.14 -22.34
CA VAL A 185 2.68 -8.20 -22.75
C VAL A 185 3.92 -8.29 -21.85
N ASP A 186 4.56 -7.16 -21.51
CA ASP A 186 5.79 -7.18 -20.72
C ASP A 186 5.56 -7.58 -19.26
N VAL A 187 4.40 -7.23 -18.70
CA VAL A 187 3.95 -7.72 -17.39
C VAL A 187 3.71 -9.23 -17.44
N VAL A 188 3.02 -9.71 -18.47
CA VAL A 188 2.77 -11.16 -18.65
C VAL A 188 4.09 -11.91 -18.78
N LYS A 189 5.05 -11.39 -19.57
CA LYS A 189 6.41 -11.97 -19.66
C LYS A 189 7.07 -12.04 -18.28
N SER A 190 7.06 -10.95 -17.51
CA SER A 190 7.64 -10.90 -16.16
C SER A 190 7.01 -11.94 -15.23
N LEU A 191 5.68 -12.01 -15.21
CA LEU A 191 4.96 -12.96 -14.36
C LEU A 191 5.25 -14.41 -14.76
N LEU A 192 5.37 -14.70 -16.05
CA LEU A 192 5.78 -16.02 -16.50
C LEU A 192 7.23 -16.30 -16.07
N VAL A 193 8.17 -15.39 -16.21
CA VAL A 193 9.57 -15.62 -15.75
C VAL A 193 9.63 -15.99 -14.26
N ASP A 194 8.90 -15.28 -13.40
CA ASP A 194 9.02 -15.44 -11.95
C ASP A 194 8.11 -16.52 -11.34
N TYR A 195 6.99 -16.84 -12.01
CA TYR A 195 5.92 -17.67 -11.45
C TYR A 195 5.48 -18.82 -12.36
N ASN A 196 6.10 -19.05 -13.53
CA ASN A 196 5.58 -19.98 -14.55
C ASN A 196 5.16 -21.34 -13.99
N GLU A 197 6.04 -21.96 -13.20
CA GLU A 197 5.87 -23.33 -12.70
C GLU A 197 4.81 -23.43 -11.60
N ARG A 198 4.55 -22.31 -10.91
CA ARG A 198 3.60 -22.22 -9.80
C ARG A 198 2.20 -21.88 -10.29
N ILE A 199 2.07 -21.11 -11.36
CA ILE A 199 0.77 -20.78 -11.94
C ILE A 199 0.16 -22.04 -12.58
N THR A 200 -1.06 -22.37 -12.15
CA THR A 200 -1.75 -23.57 -12.60
C THR A 200 -2.07 -23.51 -14.10
N PRO A 201 -2.10 -24.64 -14.82
CA PRO A 201 -2.58 -24.67 -16.21
C PRO A 201 -3.99 -24.11 -16.38
N HIS A 202 -4.85 -24.27 -15.35
CA HIS A 202 -6.19 -23.70 -15.33
C HIS A 202 -6.16 -22.17 -15.38
N ASP A 203 -5.36 -21.50 -14.52
CA ASP A 203 -5.25 -20.04 -14.53
C ASP A 203 -4.63 -19.51 -15.83
N LYS A 204 -3.63 -20.21 -16.38
CA LYS A 204 -3.07 -19.86 -17.70
C LYS A 204 -4.11 -19.98 -18.82
N GLY A 205 -4.96 -21.02 -18.79
CA GLY A 205 -6.05 -21.19 -19.75
C GLY A 205 -7.05 -20.04 -19.72
N TRP A 206 -7.44 -19.59 -18.52
CA TRP A 206 -8.27 -18.38 -18.36
C TRP A 206 -7.58 -17.12 -18.87
N ALA A 207 -6.29 -16.95 -18.58
CA ALA A 207 -5.51 -15.81 -19.05
C ALA A 207 -5.45 -15.74 -20.58
N VAL A 208 -5.23 -16.88 -21.25
CA VAL A 208 -5.31 -17.00 -22.73
C VAL A 208 -6.70 -16.59 -23.23
N ARG A 209 -7.76 -17.10 -22.60
CA ARG A 209 -9.14 -16.78 -22.97
C ARG A 209 -9.41 -15.28 -22.88
N PHE A 210 -9.07 -14.65 -21.76
CA PHE A 210 -9.29 -13.22 -21.56
C PHE A 210 -8.49 -12.37 -22.55
N ALA A 211 -7.22 -12.73 -22.83
CA ALA A 211 -6.45 -12.07 -23.86
C ALA A 211 -7.15 -12.15 -25.24
N LEU A 212 -7.63 -13.33 -25.63
CA LEU A 212 -8.30 -13.52 -26.92
C LEU A 212 -9.66 -12.81 -26.99
N GLU A 213 -10.48 -12.84 -25.93
CA GLU A 213 -11.75 -12.10 -25.85
C GLU A 213 -11.54 -10.58 -26.00
N LYS A 214 -10.34 -10.08 -25.70
CA LYS A 214 -9.95 -8.67 -25.84
C LYS A 214 -9.04 -8.39 -27.05
N ASN A 215 -8.85 -9.38 -27.93
CA ASN A 215 -7.99 -9.30 -29.13
C ASN A 215 -6.49 -9.06 -28.84
N HIS A 216 -5.99 -9.48 -27.69
CA HIS A 216 -4.57 -9.45 -27.32
C HIS A 216 -3.85 -10.75 -27.75
N SER A 217 -3.82 -11.02 -29.05
CA SER A 217 -3.30 -12.28 -29.60
C SER A 217 -1.83 -12.56 -29.25
N GLU A 218 -0.98 -11.54 -29.19
CA GLU A 218 0.43 -11.70 -28.77
C GLU A 218 0.52 -12.26 -27.34
N THR A 219 -0.26 -11.68 -26.42
CA THR A 219 -0.34 -12.13 -25.03
C THR A 219 -0.84 -13.56 -24.93
N ALA A 220 -1.89 -13.91 -25.69
CA ALA A 220 -2.45 -15.25 -25.73
C ALA A 220 -1.41 -16.29 -26.22
N VAL A 221 -0.71 -15.99 -27.33
CA VAL A 221 0.34 -16.85 -27.89
C VAL A 221 1.48 -17.05 -26.89
N LEU A 222 1.92 -15.96 -26.23
CA LEU A 222 2.98 -16.01 -25.22
C LEU A 222 2.62 -16.96 -24.07
N ILE A 223 1.41 -16.85 -23.54
CA ILE A 223 0.96 -17.70 -22.42
C ILE A 223 0.78 -19.14 -22.87
N HIS A 224 0.18 -19.36 -24.05
CA HIS A 224 -0.06 -20.69 -24.60
C HIS A 224 1.24 -21.51 -24.71
N LYS A 225 2.33 -20.89 -25.19
CA LYS A 225 3.67 -21.53 -25.24
C LYS A 225 4.19 -21.97 -23.86
N ASN A 226 3.67 -21.38 -22.78
CA ASN A 226 4.08 -21.63 -21.40
C ASN A 226 3.09 -22.50 -20.59
N ILE A 227 2.03 -23.04 -21.21
CA ILE A 227 1.05 -23.92 -20.54
C ILE A 227 1.60 -25.35 -20.31
N GLY A 228 2.60 -25.78 -21.09
CA GLY A 228 3.15 -27.13 -21.05
C GLY A 228 2.20 -28.20 -21.63
N ALA A 229 2.74 -29.39 -21.94
CA ALA A 229 2.00 -30.46 -22.63
C ALA A 229 0.83 -31.05 -21.81
N SER A 230 0.79 -30.84 -20.48
CA SER A 230 -0.25 -31.37 -19.59
C SER A 230 -1.49 -30.47 -19.46
N GLY A 231 -1.45 -29.24 -19.97
CA GLY A 231 -2.56 -28.29 -19.91
C GLY A 231 -3.65 -28.50 -20.97
N THR A 232 -3.71 -29.69 -21.58
CA THR A 232 -4.73 -30.04 -22.57
C THR A 232 -6.08 -30.29 -21.89
N ASN A 233 -6.80 -29.21 -21.61
CA ASN A 233 -8.25 -29.22 -21.54
C ASN A 233 -8.80 -28.20 -22.56
N ASP A 234 -10.12 -28.26 -22.81
CA ASP A 234 -11.00 -27.52 -23.74
C ASP A 234 -10.49 -26.21 -24.39
N TYR A 235 -9.63 -25.44 -23.73
CA TYR A 235 -8.98 -24.21 -24.21
C TYR A 235 -8.16 -24.39 -25.49
N ASN A 236 -7.37 -25.47 -25.62
CA ASN A 236 -6.65 -25.73 -26.87
C ASN A 236 -7.62 -25.98 -28.02
N GLN A 237 -8.81 -26.54 -27.74
CA GLN A 237 -9.84 -26.70 -28.76
C GLN A 237 -10.56 -25.39 -29.06
N TRP A 238 -10.83 -24.54 -28.06
CA TRP A 238 -11.44 -23.23 -28.27
C TRP A 238 -10.54 -22.30 -29.09
N ALA A 239 -9.25 -22.22 -28.75
CA ALA A 239 -8.32 -21.34 -29.44
C ALA A 239 -7.96 -21.84 -30.85
N LYS A 240 -7.93 -23.17 -31.08
CA LYS A 240 -7.86 -23.75 -32.43
C LYS A 240 -9.11 -23.45 -33.28
N LYS A 241 -10.30 -23.40 -32.68
CA LYS A 241 -11.55 -23.05 -33.38
C LYS A 241 -11.64 -21.59 -33.83
N GLN A 242 -10.81 -20.71 -33.26
CA GLN A 242 -10.77 -19.29 -33.60
C GLN A 242 -9.65 -18.96 -34.62
N ASP A 243 -8.90 -19.95 -35.14
CA ASP A 243 -7.71 -19.80 -35.98
C ASP A 243 -6.57 -18.92 -35.39
N VAL A 244 -6.65 -18.52 -34.11
CA VAL A 244 -5.71 -17.55 -33.51
C VAL A 244 -4.39 -18.17 -33.04
N LEU A 245 -4.33 -19.49 -32.84
CA LEU A 245 -3.14 -20.19 -32.36
C LEU A 245 -2.50 -21.12 -33.41
N ILE A 246 -2.66 -20.85 -34.70
CA ILE A 246 -2.01 -21.63 -35.75
C ILE A 246 -0.55 -21.17 -35.90
N ALA A 247 0.35 -21.74 -35.10
CA ALA A 247 1.77 -22.06 -35.37
C ALA A 247 2.49 -22.45 -34.07
#